data_AF-A0AB73BAK5-F1
#
_entry.id   AF-A0AB73BAK5-F1
#
_cell.length_a   1.000
_cell.length_b   1.000
_cell.length_c   1.000
_cell.angle_alpha   90.00
_cell.angle_beta   90.00
_cell.angle_gamma   90.00
#
_symmetry.space_group_name_H-M   'P 1'
#
loop_
_entity.id
_entity.type
_entity.pdbx_description
1 polymer ?
#
loop_
_entity_poly.entity_id
_entity_poly.type
_entity_poly.pdbx_seq_one_letter_code
_entity_poly.pdbx_strand_id
1 'polypeptide(L)'
;MTEDASYAPRRWVADIIKAYRKKIQVLRADTDEQNLYAMRPLRLEQLKGKRAGTSCIRLNDQFRLIIKFETDEEGRMVIIIEMAD
;
A
#
# COMPACT_ATOMS: atom_id res chain seq x y z
N MET A 1 -5.57 21.17 -18.45
CA MET A 1 -5.23 19.90 -19.13
C MET A 1 -4.26 19.21 -18.21
N THR A 2 -4.68 18.11 -17.59
CA THR A 2 -3.92 17.37 -16.57
C THR A 2 -2.56 16.96 -17.13
N GLU A 3 -1.49 17.41 -16.49
CA GLU A 3 -0.11 17.12 -16.89
C GLU A 3 0.17 15.63 -16.81
N ASP A 4 0.81 15.16 -17.86
CA ASP A 4 1.07 13.78 -18.22
C ASP A 4 2.01 13.11 -17.21
N ALA A 5 1.49 12.14 -16.46
CA ALA A 5 2.25 11.31 -15.52
C ALA A 5 3.12 10.25 -16.21
N SER A 6 3.59 10.45 -17.46
CA SER A 6 4.21 9.39 -18.25
C SER A 6 5.60 9.73 -18.81
N TYR A 7 6.54 10.10 -17.94
CA TYR A 7 7.94 9.77 -18.22
C TYR A 7 8.69 9.28 -16.98
N ALA A 8 8.25 8.12 -16.52
CA ALA A 8 8.95 7.33 -15.54
C ALA A 8 10.08 6.53 -16.21
N PRO A 9 11.38 6.79 -15.94
CA PRO A 9 12.45 5.95 -16.46
C PRO A 9 12.23 4.49 -16.05
N ARG A 10 12.45 3.54 -16.95
CA ARG A 10 12.14 2.09 -16.74
C ARG A 10 12.64 1.52 -15.40
N ARG A 11 13.75 2.04 -14.89
CA ARG A 11 14.34 1.68 -13.58
C ARG A 11 13.43 2.04 -12.41
N TRP A 12 12.76 3.18 -12.47
CA TRP A 12 11.84 3.65 -11.44
C TRP A 12 10.58 2.80 -11.41
N VAL A 13 10.03 2.45 -12.57
CA VAL A 13 8.91 1.49 -12.68
C VAL A 13 9.30 0.14 -12.08
N ALA A 14 10.52 -0.35 -12.37
CA ALA A 14 11.01 -1.61 -11.80
C ALA A 14 11.16 -1.56 -10.26
N ASP A 15 11.62 -0.42 -9.73
CA ASP A 15 11.76 -0.23 -8.27
C ASP A 15 10.39 -0.19 -7.58
N ILE A 16 9.42 0.53 -8.16
CA ILE A 16 8.03 0.57 -7.68
C ILE A 16 7.43 -0.84 -7.70
N ILE A 17 7.57 -1.59 -8.79
CA ILE A 17 7.05 -2.97 -8.88
C ILE A 17 7.71 -3.88 -7.84
N LYS A 18 9.03 -3.72 -7.62
CA LYS A 18 9.77 -4.50 -6.62
C LYS A 18 9.31 -4.17 -5.20
N ALA A 19 9.16 -2.89 -4.89
CA ALA A 19 8.63 -2.43 -3.61
C ALA A 19 7.20 -2.97 -3.40
N TYR A 20 6.33 -2.80 -4.40
CA TYR A 20 4.96 -3.31 -4.40
C TYR A 20 4.93 -4.80 -4.06
N ARG A 21 5.65 -5.64 -4.82
CA ARG A 21 5.69 -7.10 -4.61
C ARG A 21 6.15 -7.45 -3.20
N LYS A 22 7.19 -6.78 -2.69
CA LYS A 22 7.68 -7.02 -1.33
C LYS A 22 6.62 -6.70 -0.27
N LYS A 23 5.87 -5.61 -0.43
CA LYS A 23 4.78 -5.24 0.49
C LYS A 23 3.65 -6.26 0.44
N ILE A 24 3.22 -6.68 -0.75
CA ILE A 24 2.18 -7.70 -0.91
C ILE A 24 2.61 -9.03 -0.28
N GLN A 25 3.87 -9.43 -0.42
CA GLN A 25 4.38 -10.65 0.23
C GLN A 25 4.27 -10.57 1.76
N VAL A 26 4.60 -9.42 2.35
CA VAL A 26 4.46 -9.22 3.81
C VAL A 26 2.99 -9.25 4.22
N LEU A 27 2.11 -8.56 3.47
CA LEU A 27 0.66 -8.56 3.71
C LEU A 27 0.01 -9.94 3.56
N ARG A 28 0.61 -10.83 2.77
CA ARG A 28 0.17 -12.23 2.62
C ARG A 28 0.71 -13.15 3.71
N ALA A 29 1.86 -12.82 4.27
CA ALA A 29 2.51 -13.64 5.30
C ALA A 29 1.85 -13.45 6.68
N ASP A 30 1.20 -12.30 6.91
CA ASP A 30 0.61 -11.97 8.19
C ASP A 30 -0.77 -11.33 7.99
N THR A 31 -1.77 -11.88 8.68
CA THR A 31 -3.17 -11.43 8.60
C THR A 31 -3.56 -10.54 9.78
N ASP A 32 -2.68 -10.35 10.78
CA ASP A 32 -2.97 -9.56 11.96
C ASP A 32 -2.61 -8.08 11.76
N GLU A 33 -3.63 -7.22 11.82
CA GLU A 33 -3.47 -5.79 11.58
C GLU A 33 -2.53 -5.11 12.58
N GLN A 34 -2.56 -5.51 13.86
CA GLN A 34 -1.69 -4.91 14.86
C GLN A 34 -0.23 -5.25 14.58
N ASN A 35 0.04 -6.50 14.19
CA ASN A 35 1.38 -6.91 13.78
C ASN A 35 1.84 -6.17 12.51
N LEU A 36 0.96 -6.04 11.52
CA LEU A 36 1.27 -5.30 10.30
C LEU A 36 1.61 -3.82 10.57
N TYR A 37 0.90 -3.14 11.48
CA TYR A 37 1.27 -1.77 11.89
C TYR A 37 2.63 -1.72 12.61
N ALA A 38 2.98 -2.75 13.38
CA ALA A 38 4.28 -2.84 14.05
C ALA A 38 5.43 -3.18 13.09
N MET A 39 5.13 -3.73 11.91
CA MET A 39 6.14 -4.09 10.91
C MET A 39 6.78 -2.85 10.28
N ARG A 40 8.02 -2.59 10.71
CA ARG A 40 8.94 -1.60 10.11
C ARG A 40 8.99 -1.60 8.58
N PRO A 41 8.95 -2.74 7.85
CA PRO A 41 9.01 -2.69 6.39
C PRO A 41 7.73 -2.16 5.75
N LEU A 42 6.57 -2.22 6.40
CA LEU A 42 5.31 -1.74 5.81
C LEU A 42 5.14 -0.23 6.01
N ARG A 43 5.53 0.32 7.17
CA ARG A 43 5.29 1.72 7.54
C ARG A 43 3.85 2.14 7.25
N LEU A 44 2.91 1.37 7.77
CA LEU A 44 1.48 1.64 7.62
C LEU A 44 1.11 2.90 8.39
N GLU A 45 0.50 3.85 7.70
CA GLU A 45 -0.07 5.04 8.32
C GLU A 45 -1.58 5.05 8.08
N GLN A 46 -2.38 5.01 9.15
CA GLN A 46 -3.83 5.13 9.04
C GLN A 46 -4.22 6.52 8.53
N LEU A 47 -5.10 6.54 7.53
CA LEU A 47 -5.71 7.76 7.04
C LEU A 47 -6.87 8.17 7.94
N LYS A 48 -7.07 9.48 8.07
CA LYS A 48 -8.11 10.09 8.90
C LYS A 48 -9.13 10.85 8.03
N GLY A 49 -10.26 11.23 8.63
CA GLY A 49 -11.29 12.02 7.97
C GLY A 49 -12.07 11.21 6.93
N LYS A 50 -12.24 11.73 5.71
CA LYS A 50 -13.02 11.07 4.64
C LYS A 50 -12.49 9.69 4.22
N ARG A 51 -11.21 9.41 4.50
CA ARG A 51 -10.55 8.12 4.22
C ARG A 51 -10.32 7.29 5.50
N ALA A 52 -11.02 7.59 6.59
CA ALA A 52 -10.96 6.80 7.81
C ALA A 52 -11.30 5.32 7.53
N GLY A 53 -10.51 4.41 8.10
CA GLY A 53 -10.60 2.96 7.83
C GLY A 53 -9.73 2.48 6.65
N THR A 54 -8.99 3.38 5.99
CA THR A 54 -7.93 3.02 5.05
C THR A 54 -6.55 3.36 5.61
N SER A 55 -5.53 2.69 5.09
CA SER A 55 -4.14 2.88 5.48
C SER A 55 -3.29 3.08 4.24
N CYS A 56 -2.22 3.87 4.37
CA CYS A 56 -1.27 4.07 3.29
C CYS A 56 0.05 3.32 3.56
N ILE A 57 0.65 2.81 2.48
CA ILE A 57 1.96 2.17 2.46
C ILE A 57 2.83 2.93 1.46
N ARG A 58 3.96 3.46 1.90
CA ARG A 58 4.96 4.03 0.99
C ARG A 58 5.63 2.95 0.15
N LEU A 59 5.62 3.14 -1.17
CA LEU A 59 6.41 2.36 -2.13
C LEU A 59 7.78 2.98 -2.35
N ASN A 60 7.83 4.30 -2.55
CA ASN A 60 9.04 5.12 -2.61
C ASN A 60 8.74 6.54 -2.06
N ASP A 61 9.58 7.54 -2.38
CA ASP A 61 9.40 8.92 -1.93
C ASP A 61 8.20 9.64 -2.56
N GLN A 62 7.71 9.17 -3.71
CA GLN A 62 6.56 9.71 -4.42
C GLN A 62 5.31 8.84 -4.15
N PHE A 63 5.37 7.57 -4.56
CA PHE A 63 4.24 6.67 -4.62
C PHE A 63 3.85 6.06 -3.27
N ARG A 64 2.54 6.00 -3.05
CA ARG A 64 1.89 5.35 -1.91
C ARG A 64 0.76 4.46 -2.38
N LEU A 65 0.66 3.27 -1.81
CA LEU A 65 -0.54 2.44 -1.94
C LEU A 65 -1.53 2.83 -0.85
N ILE A 66 -2.78 3.00 -1.23
CA ILE A 66 -3.89 3.07 -0.30
C ILE A 66 -4.53 1.69 -0.24
N ILE A 67 -4.58 1.14 0.96
CA ILE A 67 -5.18 -0.16 1.24
C ILE A 67 -6.28 -0.04 2.28
N LYS A 68 -7.20 -0.99 2.27
CA LYS A 68 -8.23 -1.16 3.28
C LYS A 68 -8.13 -2.59 3.81
N PHE A 69 -8.22 -2.74 5.12
CA PHE A 69 -8.36 -4.03 5.74
C PHE A 69 -9.84 -4.34 5.89
N GLU A 70 -10.29 -5.47 5.33
CA GLU A 70 -11.65 -5.98 5.50
C GLU A 70 -11.58 -7.36 6.15
N THR A 71 -12.53 -7.66 7.02
CA THR A 71 -12.64 -8.97 7.68
C THR A 71 -14.01 -9.51 7.40
N ASP A 72 -14.03 -10.71 6.85
CA ASP A 72 -15.23 -11.47 6.55
C ASP A 72 -15.21 -12.82 7.28
N GLU A 73 -16.25 -13.64 7.09
CA GLU A 73 -16.40 -14.96 7.72
C GLU A 73 -15.26 -15.92 7.32
N GLU A 74 -14.69 -15.72 6.13
CA GLU A 74 -13.55 -16.51 5.61
C GLU A 74 -12.18 -16.01 6.11
N GLY A 75 -12.13 -14.89 6.83
CA GLY A 75 -10.92 -14.32 7.40
C GLY A 75 -10.63 -12.89 6.95
N ARG A 76 -9.40 -12.43 7.21
CA ARG A 76 -8.99 -11.05 6.94
C ARG A 76 -8.36 -10.92 5.55
N MET A 77 -8.82 -9.94 4.79
CA MET A 77 -8.32 -9.63 3.45
C MET A 77 -7.87 -8.17 3.33
N VAL A 78 -6.83 -7.96 2.54
CA VAL A 78 -6.29 -6.63 2.26
C VAL A 78 -6.74 -6.22 0.87
N ILE A 79 -7.56 -5.18 0.79
CA ILE A 79 -8.05 -4.61 -0.46
C ILE A 79 -7.17 -3.44 -0.84
N ILE A 80 -6.63 -3.47 -2.05
CA ILE A 80 -5.88 -2.35 -2.62
C ILE A 80 -6.89 -1.43 -3.28
N ILE A 81 -6.99 -0.20 -2.76
CA ILE A 81 -7.97 0.78 -3.24
C ILE A 81 -7.40 1.53 -4.45
N GLU A 82 -6.21 2.12 -4.28
CA GLU A 82 -5.57 2.92 -5.31
C GLU A 82 -4.05 3.04 -5.06
N MET A 83 -3.33 3.49 -6.07
CA MET A 83 -1.96 3.96 -5.95
C MET A 83 -1.96 5.48 -6.17
N ALA A 84 -1.45 6.22 -5.20
CA ALA A 84 -1.32 7.69 -5.24
C ALA A 84 0.15 8.09 -5.41
N ASP A 85 0.39 9.25 -6.03
CA ASP A 85 1.69 9.93 -6.16
C ASP A 85 1.85 11.05 -5.10
#